data_AF-A0A8J4TYH5-F1
#
_entry.id   AF-A0A8J4TYH5-F1
#
_cell.length_a   1.000
_cell.length_b   1.000
_cell.length_c   1.000
_cell.angle_alpha   90.00
_cell.angle_beta   90.00
_cell.angle_gamma   90.00
#
_symmetry.space_group_name_H-M   'P 1'
#
loop_
_entity.id
_entity.type
_entity.pdbx_description
1 polymer ?
#
loop_
_entity_poly.entity_id
_entity_poly.type
_entity_poly.pdbx_seq_one_letter_code
_entity_poly.pdbx_strand_id
1 'polypeptide(L)'
;MMLRWTVCLDGGPRRVNHAAVPVGHKVYSFGGYCSGEDYETLRQIDVHIFNTVSLRWTKLPPVRTGGREHTREVPYMRYGHTAVLVEDTIYIWGGRNDTEGACNILYAFEVGIHRWWTPKVTGSVPGARDGHSACVLNKDMYIFGGYEQLADCFSNDIHKLDSHTMCWSLIKATGTPARWRDFHSATIIGTKMFVFGGRADRFGPFHSNNEIYCNKIRVFDTETHCWLNTPTNQIQPEGRRSHSAFAYKGELYIFGGYNARLDRHFNDLWKFNPEAFCWKKVEPKGKFPCPRRRQCCCIVGDRIILFGGTSPCAEQGMGDEFNLMDHSDLYILDF
;
A
#
# COMPACT_ATOMS: atom_id res chain seq x y z
N MET A 1 6.93 -9.54 -25.68
CA MET A 1 5.67 -10.26 -25.41
C MET A 1 4.59 -9.20 -25.15
N MET A 2 3.31 -9.49 -25.41
CA MET A 2 2.24 -8.51 -25.22
C MET A 2 1.53 -8.80 -23.90
N LEU A 3 1.52 -7.81 -23.00
CA LEU A 3 0.85 -7.86 -21.69
C LEU A 3 -0.61 -8.33 -21.80
N ARG A 4 -0.98 -9.32 -20.99
CA ARG A 4 -2.33 -9.92 -21.01
C ARG A 4 -2.81 -10.36 -19.63
N TRP A 5 -4.04 -10.00 -19.29
CA TRP A 5 -4.77 -10.61 -18.17
C TRP A 5 -5.19 -12.03 -18.57
N THR A 6 -4.60 -13.03 -17.91
CA THR A 6 -4.77 -14.45 -18.26
C THR A 6 -5.64 -15.21 -17.27
N VAL A 7 -5.73 -14.74 -16.03
CA VAL A 7 -6.48 -15.38 -14.96
C VAL A 7 -7.43 -14.37 -14.33
N CYS A 8 -8.66 -14.83 -14.08
CA CYS A 8 -9.69 -14.16 -13.28
C CYS A 8 -10.32 -15.24 -12.39
N LEU A 9 -10.12 -15.14 -11.08
CA LEU A 9 -10.67 -16.06 -10.09
C LEU A 9 -11.61 -15.30 -9.17
N ASP A 10 -12.72 -15.93 -8.79
CA ASP A 10 -13.65 -15.42 -7.79
C ASP A 10 -13.52 -16.24 -6.48
N GLY A 11 -14.05 -15.71 -5.38
CA GLY A 11 -14.10 -16.43 -4.11
C GLY A 11 -12.82 -16.35 -3.26
N GLY A 12 -11.95 -15.38 -3.54
CA GLY A 12 -10.87 -14.97 -2.63
C GLY A 12 -11.39 -14.19 -1.41
N PRO A 13 -10.51 -13.74 -0.51
CA PRO A 13 -10.93 -12.95 0.62
C PRO A 13 -11.38 -11.55 0.17
N ARG A 14 -12.57 -11.12 0.59
CA ARG A 14 -13.02 -9.72 0.42
C ARG A 14 -12.27 -8.83 1.39
N ARG A 15 -11.46 -7.90 0.89
CA ARG A 15 -10.68 -6.98 1.72
C ARG A 15 -10.27 -5.72 1.00
N VAL A 16 -10.26 -4.62 1.74
CA VAL A 16 -10.05 -3.26 1.26
C VAL A 16 -9.00 -2.59 2.16
N ASN A 17 -8.08 -1.82 1.58
CA ASN A 17 -7.00 -1.18 2.35
C ASN A 17 -6.16 -2.18 3.18
N HIS A 18 -6.04 -3.41 2.68
CA HIS A 18 -5.16 -4.43 3.23
C HIS A 18 -3.72 -4.22 2.76
N ALA A 19 -2.76 -4.93 3.36
CA ALA A 19 -1.41 -5.01 2.85
C ALA A 19 -1.14 -6.41 2.28
N ALA A 20 -0.26 -6.51 1.28
CA ALA A 20 0.12 -7.76 0.67
C ALA A 20 1.61 -7.79 0.32
N VAL A 21 2.25 -8.94 0.58
CA VAL A 21 3.70 -9.11 0.42
C VAL A 21 3.98 -10.43 -0.31
N PRO A 22 4.67 -10.39 -1.48
CA PRO A 22 5.10 -11.60 -2.15
C PRO A 22 6.30 -12.24 -1.43
N VAL A 23 6.27 -13.57 -1.24
CA VAL A 23 7.38 -14.36 -0.71
C VAL A 23 7.52 -15.66 -1.51
N GLY A 24 8.60 -15.80 -2.27
CA GLY A 24 8.76 -16.90 -3.22
C GLY A 24 7.61 -16.94 -4.22
N HIS A 25 6.88 -18.06 -4.26
CA HIS A 25 5.71 -18.26 -5.12
C HIS A 25 4.36 -17.98 -4.42
N LYS A 26 4.39 -17.37 -3.24
CA LYS A 26 3.20 -17.07 -2.43
C LYS A 26 3.01 -15.56 -2.26
N VAL A 27 1.78 -15.14 -2.02
CA VAL A 27 1.44 -13.78 -1.59
C VAL A 27 0.76 -13.85 -0.23
N TYR A 28 1.32 -13.19 0.77
CA TYR A 28 0.74 -13.06 2.10
C TYR A 28 -0.06 -11.76 2.16
N SER A 29 -1.32 -11.83 2.58
CA SER A 29 -2.22 -10.69 2.73
C SER A 29 -2.64 -10.55 4.19
N PHE A 30 -2.56 -9.32 4.69
CA PHE A 30 -2.79 -8.97 6.09
C PHE A 30 -3.91 -7.94 6.21
N GLY A 31 -4.91 -8.24 7.04
CA GLY A 31 -5.95 -7.30 7.45
C GLY A 31 -6.70 -6.62 6.30
N GLY A 32 -6.99 -5.33 6.46
CA GLY A 32 -7.94 -4.61 5.64
C GLY A 32 -9.32 -4.58 6.28
N TYR A 33 -10.30 -4.04 5.57
CA TYR A 33 -11.70 -4.10 5.99
C TYR A 33 -12.63 -4.65 4.89
N CYS A 34 -13.82 -5.11 5.26
CA CYS A 34 -14.89 -5.58 4.38
C CYS A 34 -16.25 -5.10 4.92
N SER A 35 -17.02 -4.41 4.11
CA SER A 35 -18.38 -3.94 4.39
C SER A 35 -19.27 -5.10 4.83
N GLY A 36 -20.06 -4.88 5.88
CA GLY A 36 -20.96 -5.87 6.45
C GLY A 36 -20.28 -6.91 7.35
N GLU A 37 -18.95 -6.91 7.46
CA GLU A 37 -18.29 -7.61 8.56
C GLU A 37 -18.41 -6.77 9.84
N ASP A 38 -18.72 -7.46 10.92
CA ASP A 38 -18.72 -6.88 12.25
C ASP A 38 -17.26 -6.62 12.71
N TYR A 39 -16.84 -5.36 12.61
CA TYR A 39 -15.55 -4.86 13.12
C TYR A 39 -15.56 -4.70 14.64
N GLU A 40 -16.55 -5.24 15.36
CA GLU A 40 -16.58 -5.25 16.81
C GLU A 40 -15.30 -5.88 17.40
N THR A 41 -14.44 -4.98 17.91
CA THR A 41 -13.41 -5.16 18.94
C THR A 41 -12.23 -6.10 18.63
N LEU A 42 -11.00 -5.56 18.74
CA LEU A 42 -9.69 -6.21 18.98
C LEU A 42 -9.42 -7.63 18.39
N ARG A 43 -10.06 -8.01 17.28
CA ARG A 43 -9.76 -9.29 16.60
C ARG A 43 -8.33 -9.27 16.10
N GLN A 44 -7.67 -10.42 16.13
CA GLN A 44 -6.37 -10.56 15.51
C GLN A 44 -6.45 -10.27 14.02
N ILE A 45 -5.43 -9.61 13.48
CA ILE A 45 -5.27 -9.45 12.05
C ILE A 45 -5.23 -10.84 11.41
N ASP A 46 -6.02 -11.02 10.35
CA ASP A 46 -6.01 -12.28 9.64
C ASP A 46 -4.87 -12.31 8.61
N VAL A 47 -4.42 -13.54 8.30
CA VAL A 47 -3.39 -13.78 7.30
C VAL A 47 -3.95 -14.73 6.26
N HIS A 48 -4.05 -14.25 5.01
CA HIS A 48 -4.43 -15.06 3.86
C HIS A 48 -3.20 -15.27 2.98
N ILE A 49 -2.99 -16.50 2.53
CA ILE A 49 -1.88 -16.87 1.67
C ILE A 49 -2.44 -17.32 0.33
N PHE A 50 -2.07 -16.64 -0.75
CA PHE A 50 -2.32 -17.07 -2.10
C PHE A 50 -1.11 -17.82 -2.64
N ASN A 51 -1.30 -19.06 -3.10
CA ASN A 51 -0.27 -19.80 -3.80
C ASN A 51 -0.42 -19.57 -5.32
N THR A 52 0.58 -18.94 -5.94
CA THR A 52 0.54 -18.59 -7.38
C THR A 52 0.78 -19.76 -8.33
N VAL A 53 1.14 -20.94 -7.80
CA VAL A 53 1.30 -22.17 -8.58
C VAL A 53 -0.02 -22.93 -8.59
N SER A 54 -0.62 -23.16 -7.41
CA SER A 54 -1.90 -23.89 -7.30
C SER A 54 -3.13 -23.01 -7.51
N LEU A 55 -2.97 -21.69 -7.55
CA LEU A 55 -4.03 -20.68 -7.64
C LEU A 55 -5.07 -20.82 -6.53
N ARG A 56 -4.62 -21.08 -5.31
CA ARG A 56 -5.50 -21.30 -4.14
C ARG A 56 -5.15 -20.37 -3.00
N TRP A 57 -6.21 -19.89 -2.34
CA TRP A 57 -6.14 -19.18 -1.07
C TRP A 57 -6.13 -20.16 0.10
N THR A 58 -5.43 -19.78 1.16
CA THR A 58 -5.46 -20.46 2.46
C THR A 58 -5.46 -19.41 3.55
N LYS A 59 -6.41 -19.47 4.48
CA LYS A 59 -6.43 -18.62 5.68
C LYS A 59 -5.64 -19.32 6.78
N LEU A 60 -4.67 -18.63 7.38
CA LEU A 60 -3.99 -19.16 8.55
C LEU A 60 -4.93 -19.19 9.77
N PRO A 61 -4.83 -20.19 10.64
CA PRO A 61 -5.61 -20.22 11.87
C PRO A 61 -5.21 -19.05 12.79
N PRO A 62 -6.14 -18.54 13.62
CA PRO A 62 -5.81 -17.56 14.64
C PRO A 62 -4.72 -18.07 15.59
N VAL A 63 -3.86 -17.18 16.05
CA VAL A 63 -2.81 -17.52 17.02
C VAL A 63 -3.46 -17.73 18.38
N ARG A 64 -3.22 -18.90 18.99
CA ARG A 64 -3.70 -19.20 20.34
C ARG A 64 -2.85 -18.45 21.35
N THR A 65 -3.37 -17.33 21.86
CA THR A 65 -2.75 -16.60 22.97
C THR A 65 -3.11 -17.27 24.30
N GLY A 66 -2.13 -17.81 25.02
CA GLY A 66 -2.31 -18.30 26.38
C GLY A 66 -2.54 -17.13 27.34
N GLY A 67 -3.79 -16.78 27.61
CA GLY A 67 -4.15 -15.73 28.58
C GLY A 67 -4.09 -14.29 28.04
N ARG A 68 -4.63 -13.35 28.84
CA ARG A 68 -4.86 -11.93 28.48
C ARG A 68 -3.58 -11.13 28.21
N GLU A 69 -2.40 -11.62 28.59
CA GLU A 69 -1.11 -10.90 28.46
C GLU A 69 -0.46 -11.00 27.07
N HIS A 70 -0.82 -11.99 26.25
CA HIS A 70 -0.28 -12.13 24.87
C HIS A 70 -1.08 -11.35 23.80
N THR A 71 -2.00 -10.48 24.22
CA THR A 71 -2.85 -9.65 23.34
C THR A 71 -2.06 -8.58 22.57
N ARG A 72 -0.75 -8.41 22.82
CA ARG A 72 0.11 -7.40 22.16
C ARG A 72 1.11 -7.97 21.15
N GLU A 73 1.20 -9.29 20.98
CA GLU A 73 2.15 -9.88 20.03
C GLU A 73 1.58 -10.00 18.63
N VAL A 74 0.26 -10.16 18.52
CA VAL A 74 -0.45 -10.23 17.23
C VAL A 74 -1.13 -8.89 17.00
N PRO A 75 -0.98 -8.26 15.81
CA PRO A 75 -1.68 -7.02 15.51
C PRO A 75 -3.19 -7.21 15.60
N TYR A 76 -3.90 -6.20 16.09
CA TYR A 76 -5.35 -6.13 15.90
C TYR A 76 -5.72 -5.87 14.43
N MET A 77 -6.94 -6.24 14.05
CA MET A 77 -7.50 -6.05 12.72
C MET A 77 -7.57 -4.56 12.38
N ARG A 78 -6.91 -4.19 11.28
CA ARG A 78 -6.70 -2.81 10.88
C ARG A 78 -6.60 -2.69 9.37
N TYR A 79 -6.72 -1.47 8.86
CA TYR A 79 -6.57 -1.14 7.46
C TYR A 79 -5.67 0.09 7.27
N GLY A 80 -5.17 0.31 6.05
CA GLY A 80 -4.29 1.44 5.73
C GLY A 80 -2.90 1.34 6.35
N HIS A 81 -2.51 0.14 6.81
CA HIS A 81 -1.15 -0.19 7.25
C HIS A 81 -0.28 -0.54 6.04
N THR A 82 1.02 -0.61 6.25
CA THR A 82 1.96 -1.14 5.26
C THR A 82 2.59 -2.43 5.77
N ALA A 83 2.99 -3.30 4.84
CA ALA A 83 3.75 -4.50 5.14
C ALA A 83 4.90 -4.63 4.14
N VAL A 84 6.09 -4.97 4.62
CA VAL A 84 7.27 -5.16 3.77
C VAL A 84 8.04 -6.42 4.17
N LEU A 85 8.64 -7.11 3.20
CA LEU A 85 9.53 -8.23 3.45
C LEU A 85 10.97 -7.73 3.63
N VAL A 86 11.60 -8.11 4.74
CA VAL A 86 13.04 -8.00 4.94
C VAL A 86 13.54 -9.39 5.30
N GLU A 87 14.35 -9.97 4.40
CA GLU A 87 14.80 -11.36 4.48
C GLU A 87 13.59 -12.31 4.63
N ASP A 88 13.50 -13.07 5.73
CA ASP A 88 12.44 -14.05 5.98
C ASP A 88 11.33 -13.52 6.92
N THR A 89 11.35 -12.21 7.20
CA THR A 89 10.43 -11.56 8.13
C THR A 89 9.62 -10.47 7.43
N ILE A 90 8.30 -10.53 7.60
CA ILE A 90 7.39 -9.46 7.17
C ILE A 90 7.19 -8.49 8.33
N TYR A 91 7.52 -7.23 8.12
CA TYR A 91 7.29 -6.15 9.07
C TYR A 91 6.02 -5.39 8.71
N ILE A 92 5.18 -5.12 9.72
CA ILE A 92 3.94 -4.35 9.60
C ILE A 92 4.04 -3.07 10.43
N TRP A 93 3.70 -1.95 9.81
CA TRP A 93 3.67 -0.64 10.45
C TRP A 93 2.37 0.10 10.18
N GLY A 94 1.89 0.80 11.21
CA GLY A 94 0.79 1.74 11.10
C GLY A 94 -0.57 1.12 10.85
N GLY A 95 -1.40 1.87 10.13
CA GLY A 95 -2.81 1.58 9.89
C GLY A 95 -3.69 1.86 11.09
N ARG A 96 -5.00 1.82 10.86
CA ARG A 96 -6.01 2.20 11.82
C ARG A 96 -7.10 1.17 12.01
N ASN A 97 -7.73 1.24 13.16
CA ASN A 97 -8.99 0.59 13.50
C ASN A 97 -9.94 1.67 14.03
N ASP A 98 -11.25 1.51 13.82
CA ASP A 98 -12.23 2.52 14.20
C ASP A 98 -12.36 2.70 15.72
N THR A 99 -12.05 1.66 16.50
CA THR A 99 -12.07 1.68 17.98
C THR A 99 -10.71 2.07 18.56
N GLU A 100 -9.62 1.42 18.13
CA GLU A 100 -8.28 1.61 18.70
C GLU A 100 -7.50 2.79 18.09
N GLY A 101 -8.01 3.37 17.00
CA GLY A 101 -7.32 4.42 16.26
C GLY A 101 -6.13 3.92 15.44
N ALA A 102 -5.25 4.85 15.08
CA ALA A 102 -4.01 4.60 14.35
C ALA A 102 -2.95 3.93 15.24
N CYS A 103 -2.03 3.18 14.64
CA CYS A 103 -0.98 2.47 15.34
C CYS A 103 0.42 2.97 14.97
N ASN A 104 1.37 2.80 15.89
CA ASN A 104 2.81 2.99 15.70
C ASN A 104 3.61 1.86 16.37
N ILE A 105 3.01 0.68 16.50
CA ILE A 105 3.70 -0.52 16.99
C ILE A 105 4.23 -1.25 15.76
N LEU A 106 5.53 -1.58 15.77
CA LEU A 106 6.13 -2.45 14.77
C LEU A 106 5.79 -3.90 15.13
N TYR A 107 5.13 -4.59 14.21
CA TYR A 107 4.91 -6.03 14.32
C TYR A 107 5.76 -6.76 13.29
N ALA A 108 6.23 -7.95 13.65
CA ALA A 108 7.01 -8.81 12.79
C ALA A 108 6.36 -10.20 12.68
N PHE A 109 6.39 -10.75 11.47
CA PHE A 109 5.81 -12.05 11.13
C PHE A 109 6.86 -12.92 10.43
N GLU A 110 7.23 -14.03 11.05
CA GLU A 110 8.25 -14.96 10.56
C GLU A 110 7.60 -15.91 9.55
N VAL A 111 8.07 -15.88 8.30
CA VAL A 111 7.41 -16.59 7.19
C VAL A 111 7.54 -18.10 7.31
N GLY A 112 8.65 -18.61 7.85
CA GLY A 112 8.95 -20.04 7.92
C GLY A 112 8.00 -20.81 8.85
N ILE A 113 7.68 -20.22 10.01
CA ILE A 113 6.88 -20.87 11.07
C ILE A 113 5.57 -20.13 11.41
N HIS A 114 5.26 -19.04 10.71
CA HIS A 114 4.06 -18.21 10.88
C HIS A 114 3.88 -17.67 12.31
N ARG A 115 4.98 -17.20 12.90
CA ARG A 115 5.01 -16.65 14.25
C ARG A 115 5.04 -15.13 14.24
N TRP A 116 4.26 -14.53 15.13
CA TRP A 116 4.27 -13.09 15.39
C TRP A 116 5.14 -12.74 16.59
N TRP A 117 5.72 -11.53 16.57
CA TRP A 117 6.27 -10.86 17.74
C TRP A 117 6.33 -9.35 17.51
N THR A 118 6.62 -8.61 18.58
CA THR A 118 6.74 -7.15 18.56
C THR A 118 8.18 -6.77 18.88
N PRO A 119 9.03 -6.48 17.87
CA PRO A 119 10.39 -6.01 18.11
C PRO A 119 10.39 -4.74 18.94
N LYS A 120 11.32 -4.63 19.90
CA LYS A 120 11.56 -3.38 20.60
C LYS A 120 12.28 -2.42 19.66
N VAL A 121 11.62 -1.32 19.30
CA VAL A 121 12.21 -0.28 18.46
C VAL A 121 12.68 0.91 19.30
N THR A 122 13.69 1.63 18.80
CA THR A 122 14.25 2.83 19.45
C THR A 122 14.44 3.97 18.44
N GLY A 123 14.99 5.11 18.87
CA GLY A 123 15.29 6.25 18.01
C GLY A 123 14.09 7.15 17.74
N SER A 124 14.06 7.75 16.54
CA SER A 124 12.99 8.64 16.09
C SER A 124 11.78 7.85 15.58
N VAL A 125 11.10 7.18 16.50
CA VAL A 125 9.92 6.35 16.19
C VAL A 125 8.81 7.21 15.57
N PRO A 126 8.31 6.87 14.37
CA PRO A 126 7.24 7.63 13.73
C PRO A 126 5.95 7.65 14.56
N GLY A 127 5.18 8.74 14.43
CA GLY A 127 3.84 8.85 15.03
C GLY A 127 2.85 7.84 14.44
N ALA A 128 1.77 7.58 15.17
CA ALA A 128 0.71 6.66 14.74
C ALA A 128 -0.01 7.19 13.50
N ARG A 129 -0.05 6.37 12.44
CA ARG A 129 -0.45 6.83 11.11
C ARG A 129 -1.06 5.76 10.22
N ASP A 130 -1.89 6.18 9.28
CA ASP A 130 -2.43 5.33 8.20
C ASP A 130 -2.31 6.01 6.83
N GLY A 131 -2.44 5.22 5.76
CA GLY A 131 -2.32 5.72 4.38
C GLY A 131 -0.90 6.16 4.01
N HIS A 132 0.10 5.85 4.82
CA HIS A 132 1.52 6.02 4.46
C HIS A 132 1.94 4.93 3.47
N SER A 133 3.10 5.10 2.84
CA SER A 133 3.73 4.06 2.03
C SER A 133 4.98 3.52 2.70
N ALA A 134 5.35 2.27 2.37
CA ALA A 134 6.59 1.67 2.83
C ALA A 134 7.32 0.94 1.70
N CYS A 135 8.64 0.94 1.76
CA CYS A 135 9.51 0.28 0.80
C CYS A 135 10.80 -0.18 1.49
N VAL A 136 11.52 -1.09 0.84
CA VAL A 136 12.76 -1.67 1.39
C VAL A 136 13.92 -1.37 0.46
N LEU A 137 15.05 -0.97 1.04
CA LEU A 137 16.33 -0.83 0.36
C LEU A 137 17.44 -1.28 1.31
N ASN A 138 18.32 -2.18 0.87
CA ASN A 138 19.44 -2.69 1.67
C ASN A 138 19.03 -3.22 3.05
N LYS A 139 17.89 -3.95 3.12
CA LYS A 139 17.26 -4.46 4.35
C LYS A 139 16.67 -3.40 5.28
N ASP A 140 16.76 -2.13 4.94
CA ASP A 140 16.16 -1.07 5.74
C ASP A 140 14.76 -0.77 5.22
N MET A 141 13.82 -0.56 6.14
CA MET A 141 12.45 -0.16 5.82
C MET A 141 12.35 1.36 5.84
N TYR A 142 11.86 1.92 4.74
CA TYR A 142 11.55 3.33 4.61
C TYR A 142 10.04 3.51 4.63
N ILE A 143 9.55 4.46 5.42
CA ILE A 143 8.17 4.93 5.35
C ILE A 143 8.13 6.40 4.93
N PHE A 144 7.09 6.77 4.18
CA PHE A 144 6.88 8.15 3.74
C PHE A 144 5.41 8.56 3.91
N GLY A 145 5.21 9.75 4.48
CA GLY A 145 3.93 10.43 4.60
C GLY A 145 2.87 9.69 5.42
N GLY A 146 1.61 9.78 4.98
CA GLY A 146 0.43 9.28 5.69
C GLY A 146 -0.31 10.38 6.44
N TYR A 147 -1.38 9.99 7.13
CA TYR A 147 -2.14 10.86 8.03
C TYR A 147 -1.82 10.48 9.48
N GLU A 148 -1.35 11.45 10.26
CA GLU A 148 -0.98 11.29 11.66
C GLU A 148 -2.16 11.70 12.56
N GLN A 149 -2.82 10.71 13.16
CA GLN A 149 -4.09 10.93 13.85
C GLN A 149 -3.97 11.90 15.04
N LEU A 150 -2.92 11.78 15.85
CA LEU A 150 -2.76 12.61 17.06
C LEU A 150 -2.48 14.08 16.72
N ALA A 151 -1.80 14.34 15.61
CA ALA A 151 -1.50 15.68 15.13
C ALA A 151 -2.57 16.23 14.18
N ASP A 152 -3.55 15.40 13.80
CA ASP A 152 -4.61 15.71 12.82
C ASP A 152 -4.07 16.32 11.52
N CYS A 153 -2.99 15.74 10.99
CA CYS A 153 -2.31 16.30 9.83
C CYS A 153 -1.78 15.24 8.87
N PHE A 154 -1.64 15.63 7.61
CA PHE A 154 -0.88 14.87 6.64
C PHE A 154 0.61 15.07 6.89
N SER A 155 1.39 14.00 6.76
CA SER A 155 2.84 14.03 6.85
C SER A 155 3.49 13.95 5.46
N ASN A 156 4.72 14.46 5.39
CA ASN A 156 5.67 14.24 4.31
C ASN A 156 7.07 13.89 4.85
N ASP A 157 7.15 13.43 6.09
CA ASP A 157 8.39 12.92 6.66
C ASP A 157 8.84 11.64 5.94
N ILE A 158 10.14 11.35 6.05
CA ILE A 158 10.71 10.05 5.69
C ILE A 158 11.36 9.50 6.95
N HIS A 159 10.89 8.35 7.40
CA HIS A 159 11.56 7.59 8.45
C HIS A 159 12.19 6.34 7.87
N LYS A 160 13.36 5.99 8.39
CA LYS A 160 14.11 4.79 8.04
C LYS A 160 14.30 3.94 9.30
N LEU A 161 13.88 2.68 9.25
CA LEU A 161 14.17 1.65 10.23
C LEU A 161 15.36 0.83 9.75
N ASP A 162 16.43 0.86 10.52
CA ASP A 162 17.51 -0.11 10.40
C ASP A 162 17.04 -1.45 10.98
N SER A 163 16.90 -2.47 10.13
CA SER A 163 16.32 -3.76 10.53
C SER A 163 17.25 -4.62 11.36
N HIS A 164 18.55 -4.30 11.42
CA HIS A 164 19.50 -5.00 12.27
C HIS A 164 19.45 -4.48 13.71
N THR A 165 19.43 -3.16 13.87
CA THR A 165 19.46 -2.48 15.18
C THR A 165 18.06 -2.19 15.72
N MET A 166 17.01 -2.31 14.90
CA MET A 166 15.64 -1.88 15.20
C MET A 166 15.56 -0.40 15.63
N CYS A 167 16.44 0.44 15.06
CA CYS A 167 16.48 1.87 15.34
C CYS A 167 15.83 2.66 14.20
N TRP A 168 14.81 3.45 14.53
CA TRP A 168 14.24 4.42 13.61
C TRP A 168 15.06 5.70 13.57
N SER A 169 15.20 6.25 12.38
CA SER A 169 15.82 7.56 12.14
C SER A 169 14.90 8.41 11.28
N LEU A 170 14.73 9.68 11.68
CA LEU A 170 14.09 10.68 10.84
C LEU A 170 15.12 11.17 9.81
N ILE A 171 14.83 10.99 8.53
CA ILE A 171 15.72 11.43 7.46
C ILE A 171 15.59 12.94 7.30
N LYS A 172 16.69 13.66 7.55
CA LYS A 172 16.79 15.10 7.29
C LYS A 172 16.96 15.35 5.79
N ALA A 173 15.85 15.35 5.07
CA ALA A 173 15.83 15.54 3.64
C ALA A 173 16.07 17.00 3.23
N THR A 174 16.80 17.19 2.13
CA THR A 174 16.99 18.50 1.48
C THR A 174 16.22 18.57 0.15
N GLY A 175 16.29 19.72 -0.53
CA GLY A 175 15.54 19.97 -1.75
C GLY A 175 14.07 20.31 -1.47
N THR A 176 13.23 20.24 -2.51
CA THR A 176 11.79 20.48 -2.34
C THR A 176 11.11 19.14 -2.08
N PRO A 177 10.45 18.90 -0.94
CA PRO A 177 9.80 17.62 -0.67
C PRO A 177 8.52 17.43 -1.47
N ALA A 178 8.11 16.16 -1.62
CA ALA A 178 6.73 15.87 -1.95
C ALA A 178 5.79 16.52 -0.91
N ARG A 179 4.65 17.08 -1.36
CA ARG A 179 3.61 17.60 -0.45
C ARG A 179 3.15 16.53 0.53
N TRP A 180 2.75 16.95 1.72
CA TRP A 180 2.07 16.11 2.71
C TRP A 180 0.87 15.41 2.09
N ARG A 181 0.77 14.09 2.29
CA ARG A 181 -0.23 13.27 1.60
C ARG A 181 -0.48 11.92 2.28
N ASP A 182 -1.67 11.38 2.07
CA ASP A 182 -2.06 10.01 2.40
C ASP A 182 -2.50 9.22 1.16
N PHE A 183 -2.61 7.90 1.32
CA PHE A 183 -3.03 6.93 0.30
C PHE A 183 -2.33 7.11 -1.06
N HIS A 184 -1.04 7.45 -1.03
CA HIS A 184 -0.14 7.52 -2.17
C HIS A 184 0.61 6.20 -2.32
N SER A 185 1.46 6.10 -3.35
CA SER A 185 2.45 5.03 -3.45
C SER A 185 3.87 5.59 -3.39
N ALA A 186 4.77 4.87 -2.73
CA ALA A 186 6.22 5.00 -2.91
C ALA A 186 6.78 3.68 -3.42
N THR A 187 7.72 3.75 -4.35
CA THR A 187 8.39 2.57 -4.90
C THR A 187 9.86 2.88 -5.10
N ILE A 188 10.74 2.02 -4.59
CA ILE A 188 12.19 2.16 -4.78
C ILE A 188 12.61 1.43 -6.06
N ILE A 189 13.35 2.12 -6.91
CA ILE A 189 14.04 1.56 -8.08
C ILE A 189 15.49 2.05 -8.02
N GLY A 190 16.45 1.13 -7.90
CA GLY A 190 17.83 1.48 -7.59
C GLY A 190 17.92 2.17 -6.22
N THR A 191 18.56 3.33 -6.16
CA THR A 191 18.71 4.17 -4.95
C THR A 191 17.72 5.33 -4.89
N LYS A 192 16.64 5.27 -5.67
CA LYS A 192 15.66 6.36 -5.77
C LYS A 192 14.27 5.88 -5.40
N MET A 193 13.63 6.63 -4.51
CA MET A 193 12.24 6.46 -4.12
C MET A 193 11.35 7.35 -4.99
N PHE A 194 10.42 6.73 -5.70
CA PHE A 194 9.45 7.39 -6.57
C PHE A 194 8.09 7.46 -5.88
N VAL A 195 7.63 8.68 -5.59
CA VAL A 195 6.34 8.96 -4.94
C VAL A 195 5.34 9.47 -5.96
N PHE A 196 4.21 8.78 -6.08
CA PHE A 196 3.12 9.15 -7.01
C PHE A 196 1.76 9.11 -6.31
N GLY A 197 0.84 9.97 -6.76
CA GLY A 197 -0.52 9.96 -6.27
C GLY A 197 -0.66 10.50 -4.85
N GLY A 198 -1.74 10.08 -4.23
CA GLY A 198 -2.16 10.45 -2.89
C GLY A 198 -3.12 11.62 -2.87
N ARG A 199 -3.89 11.67 -1.80
CA ARG A 199 -4.65 12.84 -1.42
C ARG A 199 -3.77 13.73 -0.54
N ALA A 200 -3.83 15.01 -0.83
CA ALA A 200 -3.22 16.10 -0.08
C ALA A 200 -4.28 17.18 0.15
N ASP A 201 -3.91 18.22 0.89
CA ASP A 201 -4.73 19.42 1.02
C ASP A 201 -4.02 20.63 0.39
N ARG A 202 -4.79 21.57 -0.17
CA ARG A 202 -4.28 22.84 -0.72
C ARG A 202 -3.54 23.67 0.33
N PHE A 203 -4.09 23.74 1.54
CA PHE A 203 -3.62 24.53 2.67
C PHE A 203 -2.96 23.65 3.75
N GLY A 204 -2.56 22.43 3.39
CA GLY A 204 -1.93 21.47 4.28
C GLY A 204 -0.78 22.06 5.12
N PRO A 205 -0.41 21.40 6.22
CA PRO A 205 -0.55 19.94 6.39
C PRO A 205 -1.90 19.49 6.97
N PHE A 206 -2.70 20.39 7.52
CA PHE A 206 -4.00 20.07 8.11
C PHE A 206 -5.07 19.83 7.05
N HIS A 207 -6.06 18.99 7.38
CA HIS A 207 -7.19 18.73 6.51
C HIS A 207 -8.11 19.95 6.42
N SER A 208 -8.54 20.28 5.20
CA SER A 208 -9.59 21.26 4.91
C SER A 208 -10.54 20.68 3.84
N ASN A 209 -11.55 21.45 3.45
CA ASN A 209 -12.46 21.07 2.36
C ASN A 209 -11.84 21.31 0.96
N ASN A 210 -10.52 21.48 0.84
CA ASN A 210 -9.81 21.80 -0.41
C ASN A 210 -8.80 20.72 -0.78
N GLU A 211 -9.30 19.48 -0.92
CA GLU A 211 -8.47 18.34 -1.30
C GLU A 211 -7.77 18.55 -2.66
N ILE A 212 -6.56 18.00 -2.77
CA ILE A 212 -5.77 17.93 -3.99
C ILE A 212 -5.34 16.48 -4.19
N TYR A 213 -5.47 15.99 -5.41
CA TYR A 213 -4.98 14.67 -5.81
C TYR A 213 -3.68 14.86 -6.60
N CYS A 214 -2.56 14.42 -6.02
CA CYS A 214 -1.25 14.68 -6.60
C CYS A 214 -1.04 13.82 -7.86
N ASN A 215 -0.67 14.43 -8.98
CA ASN A 215 -0.42 13.73 -10.25
C ASN A 215 1.04 13.84 -10.75
N LYS A 216 1.88 14.61 -10.05
CA LYS A 216 3.30 14.72 -10.36
C LYS A 216 4.09 13.68 -9.56
N ILE A 217 4.92 12.91 -10.26
CA ILE A 217 5.88 12.01 -9.62
C ILE A 217 6.98 12.82 -8.94
N ARG A 218 7.34 12.44 -7.71
CA ARG A 218 8.43 13.06 -6.95
C ARG A 218 9.50 12.02 -6.68
N VAL A 219 10.76 12.45 -6.76
CA VAL A 219 11.90 11.55 -6.62
C VAL A 219 12.73 11.96 -5.44
N PHE A 220 12.89 11.05 -4.49
CA PHE A 220 13.80 11.19 -3.36
C PHE A 220 15.00 10.27 -3.59
N ASP A 221 16.19 10.84 -3.51
CA ASP A 221 17.45 10.12 -3.62
C ASP A 221 17.89 9.66 -2.23
N THR A 222 17.98 8.35 -2.04
CA THR A 222 18.26 7.76 -0.71
C THR A 222 19.73 7.84 -0.31
N GLU A 223 20.64 8.12 -1.24
CA GLU A 223 22.08 8.25 -0.95
C GLU A 223 22.43 9.66 -0.52
N THR A 224 21.84 10.65 -1.19
CA THR A 224 22.08 12.07 -0.91
C THR A 224 21.08 12.69 0.07
N HIS A 225 20.03 11.95 0.42
CA HIS A 225 18.88 12.43 1.19
C HIS A 225 18.29 13.73 0.60
N CYS A 226 18.17 13.79 -0.73
CA CYS A 226 17.71 14.97 -1.43
C CYS A 226 16.50 14.65 -2.30
N TRP A 227 15.48 15.51 -2.23
CA TRP A 227 14.41 15.50 -3.22
C TRP A 227 14.86 16.19 -4.50
N LEU A 228 14.86 15.43 -5.59
CA LEU A 228 15.38 15.88 -6.87
C LEU A 228 14.38 16.78 -7.61
N ASN A 229 14.92 17.73 -8.36
CA ASN A 229 14.14 18.48 -9.34
C ASN A 229 13.76 17.56 -10.50
N THR A 230 12.51 17.67 -10.93
CA THR A 230 11.93 16.79 -11.96
C THR A 230 11.30 17.61 -13.08
N PRO A 231 11.36 17.14 -14.33
CA PRO A 231 10.66 17.76 -15.46
C PRO A 231 9.18 18.01 -15.16
N THR A 232 8.66 19.16 -15.61
CA THR A 232 7.29 19.62 -15.27
C THR A 232 6.24 19.38 -16.36
N ASN A 233 6.65 19.20 -17.62
CA ASN A 233 5.76 19.12 -18.78
C ASN A 233 5.77 17.71 -19.38
N GLN A 234 5.07 16.79 -18.72
CA GLN A 234 4.97 15.41 -19.19
C GLN A 234 3.52 14.96 -19.25
N ILE A 235 3.23 14.13 -20.25
CA ILE A 235 2.01 13.32 -20.19
C ILE A 235 2.13 12.48 -18.92
N GLN A 236 1.11 12.55 -18.08
CA GLN A 236 1.10 11.88 -16.80
C GLN A 236 -0.33 11.40 -16.48
N PRO A 237 -0.46 10.31 -15.72
CA PRO A 237 -1.77 9.85 -15.26
C PRO A 237 -2.45 10.91 -14.39
N GLU A 238 -3.78 10.89 -14.42
CA GLU A 238 -4.60 11.74 -13.56
C GLU A 238 -4.28 11.55 -12.08
N GLY A 239 -4.43 12.61 -11.28
CA GLY A 239 -4.19 12.56 -9.85
C GLY A 239 -5.16 11.59 -9.18
N ARG A 240 -4.67 10.77 -8.26
CA ARG A 240 -5.45 9.69 -7.66
C ARG A 240 -4.89 9.26 -6.31
N ARG A 241 -5.75 8.72 -5.46
CA ARG A 241 -5.38 8.04 -4.22
C ARG A 241 -5.75 6.57 -4.27
N SER A 242 -5.19 5.77 -3.36
CA SER A 242 -5.52 4.36 -3.16
C SER A 242 -5.38 3.52 -4.44
N HIS A 243 -4.48 3.92 -5.34
CA HIS A 243 -4.02 3.09 -6.44
C HIS A 243 -2.96 2.10 -5.93
N SER A 244 -2.68 1.05 -6.69
CA SER A 244 -1.53 0.18 -6.42
C SER A 244 -0.35 0.60 -7.28
N ALA A 245 0.86 0.38 -6.79
CA ALA A 245 2.09 0.59 -7.56
C ALA A 245 3.08 -0.54 -7.32
N PHE A 246 3.91 -0.84 -8.33
CA PHE A 246 4.94 -1.87 -8.23
C PHE A 246 6.07 -1.60 -9.22
N ALA A 247 7.28 -2.06 -8.90
CA ALA A 247 8.42 -2.04 -9.80
C ALA A 247 8.49 -3.35 -10.59
N TYR A 248 8.78 -3.27 -11.89
CA TYR A 248 9.05 -4.43 -12.72
C TYR A 248 10.07 -4.07 -13.81
N LYS A 249 11.16 -4.84 -13.88
CA LYS A 249 12.26 -4.65 -14.86
C LYS A 249 12.74 -3.19 -14.96
N GLY A 250 12.93 -2.52 -13.82
CA GLY A 250 13.42 -1.14 -13.75
C GLY A 250 12.39 -0.05 -14.05
N GLU A 251 11.15 -0.42 -14.39
CA GLU A 251 10.04 0.53 -14.60
C GLU A 251 9.08 0.51 -13.41
N LEU A 252 8.44 1.65 -13.15
CA LEU A 252 7.37 1.78 -12.16
C LEU A 252 6.02 1.62 -12.86
N TYR A 253 5.13 0.82 -12.31
CA TYR A 253 3.75 0.68 -12.79
C TYR A 253 2.77 1.18 -11.74
N ILE A 254 1.63 1.73 -12.18
CA ILE A 254 0.49 2.04 -11.32
C ILE A 254 -0.81 1.50 -11.93
N PHE A 255 -1.74 1.07 -11.07
CA PHE A 255 -3.05 0.60 -11.47
C PHE A 255 -4.17 1.16 -10.58
N GLY A 256 -5.26 1.57 -11.22
CA GLY A 256 -6.51 1.92 -10.55
C GLY A 256 -6.43 3.18 -9.69
N GLY A 257 -7.22 3.22 -8.62
CA GLY A 257 -7.32 4.36 -7.68
C GLY A 257 -8.58 5.20 -7.88
N TYR A 258 -8.66 6.30 -7.14
CA TYR A 258 -9.83 7.19 -7.15
C TYR A 258 -9.45 8.66 -7.01
N ASN A 259 -10.25 9.53 -7.63
CA ASN A 259 -10.17 10.98 -7.50
C ASN A 259 -11.57 11.54 -7.19
N ALA A 260 -11.78 12.01 -5.95
CA ALA A 260 -13.07 12.51 -5.51
C ALA A 260 -13.50 13.80 -6.23
N ARG A 261 -12.54 14.62 -6.67
CA ARG A 261 -12.86 15.87 -7.40
C ARG A 261 -13.41 15.62 -8.80
N LEU A 262 -13.13 14.45 -9.35
CA LEU A 262 -13.64 14.00 -10.64
C LEU A 262 -14.74 12.95 -10.50
N ASP A 263 -15.07 12.57 -9.25
CA ASP A 263 -15.91 11.41 -8.91
C ASP A 263 -15.59 10.18 -9.78
N ARG A 264 -14.30 9.84 -9.85
CA ARG A 264 -13.80 8.86 -10.82
C ARG A 264 -12.96 7.79 -10.18
N HIS A 265 -13.42 6.54 -10.33
CA HIS A 265 -12.60 5.34 -10.15
C HIS A 265 -11.84 5.03 -11.43
N PHE A 266 -10.61 4.54 -11.30
CA PHE A 266 -9.75 4.21 -12.43
C PHE A 266 -9.52 2.69 -12.51
N ASN A 267 -9.22 2.19 -13.71
CA ASN A 267 -8.71 0.85 -14.01
C ASN A 267 -7.63 0.88 -15.10
N ASP A 268 -7.07 2.05 -15.39
CA ASP A 268 -5.96 2.19 -16.32
C ASP A 268 -4.67 1.67 -15.69
N LEU A 269 -3.82 1.09 -16.53
CA LEU A 269 -2.45 0.70 -16.20
C LEU A 269 -1.51 1.71 -16.85
N TRP A 270 -0.62 2.29 -16.05
CA TRP A 270 0.42 3.18 -16.53
C TRP A 270 1.78 2.66 -16.12
N LYS A 271 2.78 2.90 -16.96
CA LYS A 271 4.17 2.65 -16.63
C LYS A 271 5.00 3.91 -16.76
N PHE A 272 5.97 4.07 -15.88
CA PHE A 272 6.92 5.16 -15.85
C PHE A 272 8.32 4.59 -16.05
N ASN A 273 9.03 5.14 -17.03
CA ASN A 273 10.44 4.85 -17.25
C ASN A 273 11.29 5.90 -16.50
N PRO A 274 12.08 5.50 -15.47
CA PRO A 274 12.90 6.45 -14.72
C PRO A 274 14.04 7.09 -15.50
N GLU A 275 14.60 6.42 -16.50
CA GLU A 275 15.73 6.92 -17.30
C GLU A 275 15.30 7.99 -18.30
N ALA A 276 14.26 7.67 -19.09
CA ALA A 276 13.63 8.63 -20.01
C ALA A 276 12.76 9.66 -19.27
N PHE A 277 12.50 9.41 -17.98
CA PHE A 277 11.60 10.15 -17.12
C PHE A 277 10.27 10.37 -17.84
N CYS A 278 9.51 9.34 -18.20
CA CYS A 278 8.25 9.53 -18.93
C CYS A 278 7.21 8.46 -18.61
N TRP A 279 5.93 8.85 -18.63
CA TRP A 279 4.82 7.94 -18.49
C TRP A 279 4.34 7.44 -19.85
N LYS A 280 3.91 6.18 -19.88
CA LYS A 280 3.21 5.56 -20.99
C LYS A 280 2.00 4.80 -20.46
N LYS A 281 0.83 5.04 -21.06
CA LYS A 281 -0.35 4.23 -20.79
C LYS A 281 -0.15 2.84 -21.41
N VAL A 282 -0.48 1.81 -20.66
CA VAL A 282 -0.38 0.41 -21.07
C VAL A 282 -1.80 -0.11 -21.30
N GLU A 283 -1.98 -0.86 -22.37
CA GLU A 283 -3.27 -1.44 -22.75
C GLU A 283 -3.15 -2.97 -22.83
N PRO A 284 -3.23 -3.66 -21.67
CA PRO A 284 -3.21 -5.13 -21.66
C PRO A 284 -4.44 -5.71 -22.36
N LYS A 285 -4.27 -6.86 -23.01
CA LYS A 285 -5.39 -7.66 -23.54
C LYS A 285 -6.04 -8.52 -22.44
N GLY A 286 -7.19 -9.12 -22.75
CA GLY A 286 -7.88 -10.07 -21.87
C GLY A 286 -8.97 -9.45 -21.01
N LYS A 287 -9.54 -10.24 -20.11
CA LYS A 287 -10.55 -9.77 -19.14
C LYS A 287 -9.84 -8.97 -18.06
N PHE A 288 -10.03 -7.65 -18.07
CA PHE A 288 -9.36 -6.73 -17.15
C PHE A 288 -10.26 -6.38 -15.95
N PRO A 289 -9.67 -5.97 -14.80
CA PRO A 289 -10.44 -5.58 -13.64
C PRO A 289 -11.30 -4.32 -13.88
N CYS A 290 -12.46 -4.25 -13.23
CA CYS A 290 -13.29 -3.04 -13.23
C CYS A 290 -12.57 -1.86 -12.54
N PRO A 291 -13.01 -0.60 -12.77
CA PRO A 291 -12.54 0.57 -12.02
C PRO A 291 -12.63 0.37 -10.52
N ARG A 292 -11.51 0.50 -9.81
CA ARG A 292 -11.43 0.19 -8.38
C ARG A 292 -10.33 0.94 -7.65
N ARG A 293 -10.47 1.01 -6.33
CA ARG A 293 -9.50 1.60 -5.39
C ARG A 293 -9.21 0.65 -4.23
N ARG A 294 -8.11 0.89 -3.51
CA ARG A 294 -7.75 0.21 -2.25
C ARG A 294 -7.46 -1.29 -2.40
N GLN A 295 -7.18 -1.73 -3.62
CA GLN A 295 -6.68 -3.07 -3.95
C GLN A 295 -5.17 -3.17 -3.73
N CYS A 296 -4.65 -4.40 -3.64
CA CYS A 296 -3.20 -4.67 -3.68
C CYS A 296 -2.78 -5.21 -5.05
N CYS A 297 -1.55 -4.87 -5.44
CA CYS A 297 -0.84 -5.50 -6.56
C CYS A 297 0.53 -5.99 -6.07
N CYS A 298 0.87 -7.24 -6.35
CA CYS A 298 2.17 -7.83 -6.02
C CYS A 298 2.81 -8.46 -7.26
N ILE A 299 4.14 -8.39 -7.36
CA ILE A 299 4.91 -9.10 -8.38
C ILE A 299 5.37 -10.45 -7.82
N VAL A 300 5.06 -11.54 -8.53
CA VAL A 300 5.56 -12.89 -8.25
C VAL A 300 6.14 -13.48 -9.52
N GLY A 301 7.48 -13.55 -9.60
CA GLY A 301 8.17 -13.84 -10.85
C GLY A 301 7.88 -12.76 -11.91
N ASP A 302 7.42 -13.17 -13.09
CA ASP A 302 7.01 -12.28 -14.18
C ASP A 302 5.50 -12.03 -14.23
N ARG A 303 4.81 -12.15 -13.09
CA ARG A 303 3.35 -12.03 -13.00
C ARG A 303 2.92 -11.01 -11.98
N ILE A 304 1.93 -10.19 -12.32
CA ILE A 304 1.27 -9.28 -11.38
C ILE A 304 0.04 -9.98 -10.84
N ILE A 305 -0.09 -10.04 -9.53
CA ILE A 305 -1.26 -10.53 -8.82
C ILE A 305 -2.01 -9.31 -8.28
N LEU A 306 -3.24 -9.10 -8.75
CA LEU A 306 -4.12 -8.02 -8.30
C LEU A 306 -5.34 -8.62 -7.60
N PHE A 307 -5.69 -8.15 -6.41
CA PHE A 307 -6.88 -8.62 -5.70
C PHE A 307 -7.42 -7.62 -4.67
N GLY A 308 -8.70 -7.80 -4.33
CA GLY A 308 -9.43 -6.98 -3.38
C GLY A 308 -9.76 -5.57 -3.89
N GLY A 309 -9.96 -4.65 -2.94
CA GLY A 309 -10.39 -3.28 -3.21
C GLY A 309 -11.90 -3.12 -3.40
N THR A 310 -12.30 -1.89 -3.75
CA THR A 310 -13.70 -1.48 -3.91
C THR A 310 -13.97 -0.85 -5.26
N SER A 311 -15.18 -1.05 -5.79
CA SER A 311 -15.70 -0.33 -6.95
C SER A 311 -17.11 0.20 -6.69
N PRO A 312 -17.61 1.16 -7.48
CA PRO A 312 -19.03 1.48 -7.52
C PRO A 312 -19.88 0.24 -7.84
N CYS A 313 -21.07 0.14 -7.24
CA CYS A 313 -22.09 -0.85 -7.60
C CYS A 313 -22.76 -0.46 -8.93
N ALA A 314 -22.81 -1.38 -9.91
CA ALA A 314 -23.39 -1.11 -11.22
C ALA A 314 -24.93 -1.00 -11.22
N GLU A 315 -25.60 -1.61 -10.24
CA GLU A 315 -27.07 -1.82 -10.25
C GLU A 315 -27.88 -0.68 -9.60
N GLN A 316 -27.25 0.35 -9.02
CA GLN A 316 -27.96 1.41 -8.27
C GLN A 316 -27.68 2.84 -8.76
N GLY A 317 -27.14 3.01 -9.97
CA GLY A 317 -26.76 4.34 -10.49
C GLY A 317 -25.49 4.89 -9.80
N MET A 318 -25.09 6.12 -10.15
CA MET A 318 -23.99 6.83 -9.47
C MET A 318 -24.41 7.15 -8.03
N GLY A 319 -24.26 6.17 -7.13
CA GLY A 319 -24.54 6.30 -5.71
C GLY A 319 -23.32 6.87 -4.97
N ASP A 320 -23.61 7.66 -3.93
CA ASP A 320 -22.66 8.28 -3.00
C ASP A 320 -21.52 7.34 -2.55
N GLU A 321 -20.43 7.90 -1.99
CA GLU A 321 -19.24 7.15 -1.50
C GLU A 321 -19.55 5.93 -0.59
N PHE A 322 -20.78 5.79 -0.12
CA PHE A 322 -21.30 4.74 0.74
C PHE A 322 -21.77 3.47 -0.01
N ASN A 323 -21.99 3.49 -1.32
CA ASN A 323 -22.48 2.34 -2.10
C ASN A 323 -21.37 1.66 -2.91
N LEU A 324 -20.32 1.22 -2.21
CA LEU A 324 -19.20 0.48 -2.82
C LEU A 324 -19.35 -1.04 -2.61
N MET A 325 -18.96 -1.79 -3.62
CA MET A 325 -18.83 -3.25 -3.57
C MET A 325 -17.40 -3.65 -3.26
N ASP A 326 -17.23 -4.53 -2.28
CA ASP A 326 -15.94 -5.14 -1.95
C ASP A 326 -15.68 -6.37 -2.81
N HIS A 327 -14.49 -6.43 -3.39
CA HIS A 327 -14.12 -7.47 -4.34
C HIS A 327 -13.48 -8.67 -3.66
N SER A 328 -13.88 -9.87 -4.08
CA SER A 328 -13.23 -11.17 -3.77
C SER A 328 -12.47 -11.73 -4.97
N ASP A 329 -12.46 -11.01 -6.09
CA ASP A 329 -11.82 -11.44 -7.31
C ASP A 329 -10.29 -11.27 -7.24
N LEU A 330 -9.59 -12.07 -8.05
CA LEU A 330 -8.15 -12.00 -8.25
C LEU A 330 -7.85 -12.08 -9.73
N TYR A 331 -6.95 -11.22 -10.19
CA TYR A 331 -6.46 -11.19 -11.56
C TYR A 331 -4.96 -11.44 -11.62
N ILE A 332 -4.53 -12.14 -12.68
CA ILE A 332 -3.12 -12.29 -13.02
C ILE A 332 -2.85 -11.66 -14.37
N LEU A 333 -1.88 -10.75 -14.40
CA LEU A 333 -1.34 -10.14 -15.62
C LEU A 333 0.06 -10.70 -15.88
N ASP A 334 0.22 -11.35 -17.03
CA ASP A 334 1.50 -11.87 -17.51
C ASP A 334 2.17 -10.83 -18.43
N PHE A 335 3.49 -10.69 -18.27
CA PHE A 335 4.34 -9.77 -19.03
C PHE A 335 4.81 -10.30 -20.40
#